data_AF-A0A561WKU8-F1
#
_entry.id   AF-A0A561WKU8-F1
#
_cell.length_a   1.000
_cell.length_b   1.000
_cell.length_c   1.000
_cell.angle_alpha   90.00
_cell.angle_beta   90.00
_cell.angle_gamma   90.00
#
_symmetry.space_group_name_H-M   'P 1'
#
loop_
_entity.id
_entity.type
_entity.pdbx_description
1 polymer ?
#
loop_
_entity_poly.entity_id
_entity_poly.type
_entity_poly.pdbx_seq_one_letter_code
_entity_poly.pdbx_strand_id
1 'polypeptide(L)' 'MRPCRRCGHPTRVDRMVQGYGRNCAALLGLIGGTVDTGHSGPDLLDLLEVEPEDSCDGGDRPADNDLFGGRRRIGLT' A
#
# COMPACT_ATOMS: atom_id res chain seq x y z
N MET A 1 28.85 4.07 -4.25
CA MET A 1 27.98 3.14 -3.50
C MET A 1 27.01 3.96 -2.65
N ARG A 2 25.82 3.44 -2.31
CA ARG A 2 24.84 4.11 -1.44
C ARG A 2 24.42 3.18 -0.29
N PRO A 3 24.10 3.71 0.90
CA PRO A 3 23.63 2.91 2.02
C PRO A 3 22.19 2.43 1.76
N CYS A 4 21.91 1.16 2.08
CA CYS A 4 20.55 0.63 2.09
C CYS A 4 19.69 1.37 3.13
N ARG A 5 18.48 1.80 2.76
CA ARG A 5 17.55 2.52 3.67
C ARG A 5 17.07 1.70 4.88
N ARG A 6 17.18 0.37 4.84
CA ARG A 6 16.76 -0.53 5.94
C ARG A 6 17.90 -0.87 6.90
N CYS A 7 19.05 -1.31 6.38
CA CYS A 7 20.13 -1.88 7.18
C CYS A 7 21.45 -1.09 7.14
N GLY A 8 21.50 0.05 6.43
CA GLY A 8 22.68 0.91 6.31
C GLY A 8 23.84 0.35 5.49
N HIS A 9 23.82 -0.93 5.09
CA HIS A 9 24.94 -1.57 4.40
C HIS A 9 25.24 -0.90 3.05
N PRO A 10 26.54 -0.67 2.73
CA PRO A 10 26.94 -0.05 1.48
C PRO A 10 26.66 -0.99 0.32
N THR A 11 25.74 -0.59 -0.55
CA THR A 11 25.32 -1.37 -1.72
C THR A 11 25.67 -0.60 -2.99
N ARG A 12 26.07 -1.31 -4.05
CA ARG A 12 26.26 -0.67 -5.36
C ARG A 12 24.92 -0.20 -5.91
N VAL A 13 24.90 0.97 -6.54
CA VAL A 13 23.65 1.63 -6.99
C VAL A 13 22.92 0.78 -8.03
N ASP A 14 23.66 0.10 -8.91
CA ASP A 14 23.14 -0.85 -9.91
C ASP A 14 22.44 -2.08 -9.29
N ARG A 15 22.73 -2.40 -8.02
CA ARG A 15 22.16 -3.55 -7.30
C ARG A 15 21.07 -3.16 -6.31
N MET A 16 20.67 -1.88 -6.29
CA MET A 16 19.62 -1.39 -5.41
C MET A 16 18.25 -1.52 -6.08
N VAL A 17 17.23 -1.84 -5.28
CA VAL A 17 15.82 -1.81 -5.67
C VAL A 17 15.14 -0.77 -4.79
N GLN A 18 14.68 0.33 -5.40
CA GLN A 18 14.00 1.43 -4.70
C GLN A 18 14.77 2.00 -3.48
N GLY A 19 16.10 1.96 -3.52
CA GLY A 19 16.96 2.44 -2.41
C GLY A 19 17.25 1.40 -1.32
N TYR A 20 16.84 0.15 -1.51
CA TYR A 20 17.17 -0.97 -0.64
C TYR A 20 18.15 -1.92 -1.34
N GLY A 21 19.04 -2.56 -0.58
CA GLY A 21 19.83 -3.67 -1.10
C GLY A 21 18.94 -4.89 -1.39
N ARG A 22 19.36 -5.74 -2.34
CA ARG A 22 18.57 -6.88 -2.83
C ARG A 22 17.91 -7.73 -1.74
N ASN A 23 18.67 -8.14 -0.72
CA ASN A 23 18.13 -8.96 0.38
C ASN A 23 17.07 -8.21 1.20
N CYS A 24 17.31 -6.92 1.51
CA CYS A 24 16.35 -6.10 2.25
C CYS A 24 15.09 -5.84 1.45
N ALA A 25 15.22 -5.63 0.14
CA ALA A 25 14.11 -5.45 -0.76
C ALA A 25 13.28 -6.74 -0.89
N ALA A 26 13.92 -7.92 -0.88
CA ALA A 26 13.20 -9.21 -0.86
C ALA A 26 12.44 -9.42 0.45
N LEU A 27 13.06 -9.12 1.59
CA LEU A 27 12.41 -9.14 2.90
C LEU A 27 11.26 -8.12 3.04
N LEU A 28 11.20 -7.12 2.17
CA LEU A 28 10.12 -6.13 2.10
C LEU A 28 9.07 -6.49 1.04
N GLY A 29 9.23 -7.60 0.31
CA GLY A 29 8.36 -7.96 -0.80
C GLY A 29 8.49 -7.08 -2.05
N LEU A 30 9.47 -6.15 -2.09
CA LEU A 30 9.72 -5.28 -3.26
C LEU A 30 10.32 -6.06 -4.43
N ILE A 31 10.97 -7.18 -4.13
CA ILE A 31 11.46 -8.15 -5.10
C ILE A 31 11.29 -9.54 -4.50
N GLY A 32 10.21 -10.19 -4.88
CA GLY A 32 10.03 -11.62 -4.75
C GLY A 32 9.44 -12.09 -6.05
N GLY A 33 9.93 -13.21 -6.56
CA GLY A 33 9.13 -14.00 -7.49
C GLY A 33 7.96 -14.50 -6.68
N THR A 34 6.85 -13.77 -6.66
CA THR A 34 5.58 -14.46 -6.60
C THR A 34 5.68 -15.46 -7.72
N VAL A 35 5.78 -16.74 -7.37
CA VAL A 35 5.37 -17.76 -8.33
C VAL A 35 4.03 -17.25 -8.81
N ASP A 36 3.86 -17.15 -10.13
CA ASP A 36 2.53 -17.03 -10.70
C ASP A 36 1.83 -18.34 -10.33
N THR A 37 1.45 -18.47 -9.07
CA THR A 37 0.49 -19.44 -8.59
C THR A 37 -0.79 -18.88 -9.16
N GLY A 38 -0.99 -19.15 -10.46
CA GLY A 38 -2.14 -18.68 -11.22
C GLY A 38 -3.34 -18.76 -10.29
N HIS A 39 -3.94 -17.60 -10.03
CA HIS A 39 -4.89 -17.43 -8.95
C HIS A 39 -5.85 -18.63 -8.92
N SER A 40 -5.71 -19.48 -7.90
CA SER A 40 -6.66 -20.57 -7.67
C SER A 40 -7.88 -19.94 -7.04
N GLY A 41 -8.73 -19.38 -7.89
CA GLY A 41 -9.96 -18.69 -7.56
C GLY A 41 -10.79 -18.54 -8.83
N PRO A 42 -12.08 -18.22 -8.70
CA PRO A 42 -12.88 -17.82 -9.87
C PRO A 42 -12.16 -16.68 -10.60
N ASP A 43 -12.29 -16.65 -11.93
CA ASP A 43 -11.67 -15.59 -12.72
C ASP A 43 -12.14 -14.23 -12.17
N LEU A 44 -11.26 -13.22 -12.19
CA LEU A 44 -11.66 -11.86 -11.77
C LEU A 44 -12.80 -11.34 -12.65
N LEU A 45 -12.86 -11.78 -13.91
CA LEU A 45 -13.98 -11.50 -14.82
C LEU A 45 -15.28 -12.19 -14.37
N ASP A 46 -15.22 -13.42 -13.84
CA ASP A 46 -16.39 -14.11 -13.30
C ASP A 46 -16.95 -13.42 -12.04
N LEU A 47 -16.07 -12.77 -11.25
CA LEU A 47 -16.46 -12.00 -10.05
C LEU A 47 -17.02 -10.61 -10.38
N LEU A 48 -16.77 -10.07 -11.58
CA LEU A 48 -17.27 -8.76 -12.00
C LEU A 48 -18.73 -8.79 -12.48
N GLU A 49 -19.26 -9.97 -12.82
CA GLU A 49 -20.68 -10.12 -13.20
C GLU A 49 -21.63 -9.99 -12.00
N VAL A 50 -21.09 -10.10 -10.79
CA VAL A 50 -21.81 -9.86 -9.54
C VAL A 50 -21.47 -8.45 -9.08
N GLU A 51 -22.32 -7.47 -9.38
CA GLU A 51 -22.23 -6.17 -8.69
C GLU A 51 -22.39 -6.42 -7.19
N PRO A 52 -21.37 -6.16 -6.35
CA PRO A 52 -21.57 -6.23 -4.92
C PRO A 52 -22.64 -5.20 -4.56
N GLU A 53 -23.64 -5.64 -3.80
CA GLU A 53 -24.63 -4.72 -3.21
C GLU A 53 -23.83 -3.63 -2.50
N ASP A 54 -24.01 -2.36 -2.90
CA ASP A 54 -23.28 -1.19 -2.41
C ASP A 54 -23.47 -1.08 -0.89
N SER A 55 -22.69 -1.86 -0.15
CA SER A 55 -22.80 -2.06 1.30
C SER A 55 -21.89 -1.09 2.06
N CYS A 56 -21.35 -0.10 1.35
CA CYS A 56 -20.64 1.01 1.96
C CYS A 56 -21.49 2.26 1.78
N ASP A 57 -22.29 2.57 2.79
CA ASP A 57 -23.05 3.82 2.91
C ASP A 57 -22.16 5.08 3.04
N GLY A 58 -20.84 4.94 2.83
CA GLY A 58 -19.86 6.02 2.76
C GLY A 58 -19.57 6.69 4.10
N GLY A 59 -20.30 6.36 5.17
CA GLY A 59 -20.20 7.04 6.47
C GLY A 59 -18.89 6.80 7.21
N ASP A 60 -18.29 5.60 7.05
CA ASP A 60 -17.06 5.20 7.74
C ASP A 60 -15.78 5.41 6.93
N ARG A 61 -15.84 6.16 5.81
CA ARG A 61 -14.63 6.46 5.04
C ARG A 61 -13.72 7.36 5.88
N PRO A 62 -12.45 6.98 6.11
CA PRO A 62 -11.55 7.76 6.95
C PRO A 62 -11.27 9.17 6.38
N ALA A 63 -11.55 9.41 5.10
CA ALA A 63 -11.45 10.72 4.46
C ALA A 63 -12.62 11.67 4.79
N ASP A 64 -13.78 11.16 5.20
CA ASP A 64 -14.99 11.95 5.51
C ASP A 64 -15.04 12.39 6.98
N ASN A 65 -14.21 11.81 7.85
CA ASN A 65 -14.07 12.21 9.26
C ASN A 65 -13.55 13.65 9.44
N ASP A 66 -12.82 14.19 8.46
CA ASP A 66 -12.30 15.57 8.51
C ASP A 66 -13.35 16.64 8.16
N LEU A 67 -14.48 16.25 7.54
CA LEU A 67 -15.49 17.21 7.10
C LEU A 67 -16.55 17.53 8.17
N PHE A 68 -16.74 16.64 9.16
CA PHE A 68 -17.72 16.83 10.24
C PHE A 68 -17.12 17.29 11.59
N GLY A 69 -15.78 17.23 11.75
CA GLY A 69 -15.09 17.74 12.96
C GLY A 69 -14.77 19.24 12.94
N GLY A 70 -14.93 19.90 11.79
CA GLY A 70 -14.48 21.26 11.55
C GLY A 70 -15.54 22.35 11.80
N ARG A 71 -16.12 22.46 13.01
CA ARG A 71 -16.83 23.69 13.44
C ARG A 71 -17.10 23.71 14.95
N ARG A 72 -16.18 24.31 15.71
CA ARG A 72 -16.42 25.30 16.78
C ARG A 72 -15.16 25.47 17.66
N ARG A 73 -14.40 26.54 17.43
CA ARG A 73 -14.22 27.60 18.43
C ARG A 73 -13.55 28.83 17.84
N ILE A 74 -14.39 29.85 17.72
CA ILE A 74 -14.05 31.28 17.61
C ILE A 74 -13.79 31.75 19.06
N GLY A 75 -12.83 32.64 19.29
CA GLY A 75 -12.62 33.34 20.58
C GLY A 75 -11.20 33.13 21.12
N LEU A 76 -10.23 34.03 20.90
CA LEU A 76 -10.07 35.36 21.50
C LEU A 76 -9.74 35.29 23.01
N THR A 77 -8.43 35.30 23.33
CA THR A 77 -7.71 36.15 24.31
C THR A 77 -6.28 35.64 24.43
#